data_AF-A0A3C0CU31-F1
#
_entry.id   AF-A0A3C0CU31-F1
#
_cell.length_a   1.000
_cell.length_b   1.000
_cell.length_c   1.000
_cell.angle_alpha   90.00
_cell.angle_beta   90.00
_cell.angle_gamma   90.00
#
_symmetry.space_group_name_H-M   'P 1'
#
loop_
_entity.id
_entity.type
_entity.pdbx_description
1 polymer ?
#
loop_
_entity_poly.entity_id
_entity_poly.type
_entity_poly.pdbx_seq_one_letter_code
_entity_poly.pdbx_strand_id
1 'polypeptide(L)'
;LAILLSVPLAATGVILGLFITGRSFSLTALIGLLMLVGIVVKNGILLVDYTNTLRRRGIGRNEAVLTASPTRLRPILMTASAAVLGMLPIAIGLGKV
;
A
#
# COMPACT_ATOMS: atom_id res chain seq x y z
N LEU A 1 0.38 0.57 16.08
CA LEU A 1 -1.06 0.66 15.75
C LEU A 1 -1.33 1.30 14.39
N ALA A 2 -0.75 2.46 14.07
CA ALA A 2 -1.01 3.16 12.81
C ALA A 2 -0.83 2.30 11.53
N ILE A 3 0.10 1.34 11.55
CA ILE A 3 0.37 0.44 10.40
C ILE A 3 -0.68 -0.68 10.29
N LEU A 4 -1.22 -1.15 11.43
CA LEU A 4 -2.27 -2.17 11.48
C LEU A 4 -3.58 -1.67 10.88
N LEU A 5 -3.84 -0.36 10.93
CA LEU A 5 -4.98 0.29 10.25
C LEU A 5 -4.91 0.21 8.73
N SER A 6 -3.72 0.05 8.15
CA SER A 6 -3.56 -0.05 6.70
C SER A 6 -3.91 -1.44 6.15
N VAL A 7 -3.91 -2.47 6.99
CA VAL A 7 -4.27 -3.85 6.62
C VAL A 7 -5.75 -3.99 6.25
N PRO A 8 -6.73 -3.58 7.09
CA PRO A 8 -8.14 -3.64 6.71
C PRO A 8 -8.44 -2.76 5.50
N LEU A 9 -7.75 -1.63 5.35
CA LEU A 9 -7.89 -0.76 4.17
C LEU A 9 -7.45 -1.48 2.88
N ALA A 10 -6.34 -2.22 2.92
CA ALA A 10 -5.88 -3.04 1.80
C ALA A 10 -6.88 -4.17 1.48
N ALA A 11 -7.45 -4.82 2.51
CA ALA A 11 -8.46 -5.85 2.34
C ALA A 11 -9.74 -5.29 1.69
N THR A 12 -10.22 -4.11 2.12
CA THR A 12 -11.36 -3.45 1.49
C THR A 12 -11.10 -3.16 0.01
N GLY A 13 -9.90 -2.72 -0.35
CA GLY A 13 -9.53 -2.48 -1.75
C GLY A 13 -9.61 -3.73 -2.63
N VAL A 14 -9.13 -4.88 -2.12
CA VAL A 14 -9.20 -6.15 -2.85
C VAL A 14 -10.65 -6.64 -2.97
N ILE A 15 -11.43 -6.57 -1.89
CA ILE A 15 -12.84 -6.97 -1.89
C ILE A 15 -13.64 -6.11 -2.89
N LEU A 16 -13.45 -4.79 -2.87
CA LEU A 16 -14.09 -3.88 -3.82
C LEU A 16 -13.65 -4.17 -5.26
N GLY A 17 -12.36 -4.43 -5.51
CA GLY A 17 -11.86 -4.76 -6.84
C GLY A 17 -12.46 -6.06 -7.39
N LEU A 18 -12.57 -7.09 -6.55
CA LEU A 18 -13.24 -8.36 -6.91
C LEU A 18 -14.73 -8.16 -7.17
N PHE A 19 -15.40 -7.36 -6.33
CA PHE A 19 -16.82 -7.04 -6.47
C PHE A 19 -17.11 -6.32 -7.80
N ILE A 20 -16.32 -5.30 -8.15
CA ILE A 20 -16.46 -4.56 -9.42
C ILE A 20 -16.14 -5.46 -10.63
N THR A 21 -15.14 -6.33 -10.52
CA THR A 21 -14.74 -7.23 -11.62
C THR A 21 -15.65 -8.47 -11.71
N GLY A 22 -16.56 -8.67 -10.76
CA GLY A 22 -17.44 -9.85 -10.70
C GLY A 22 -16.68 -11.17 -10.53
N ARG A 23 -15.44 -11.15 -10.03
CA ARG A 23 -14.60 -12.35 -9.88
C ARG A 23 -14.69 -12.90 -8.46
N SER A 24 -14.76 -14.22 -8.34
CA SER A 24 -14.75 -14.91 -7.05
C SER A 24 -13.39 -14.79 -6.36
N PHE A 25 -13.41 -14.91 -5.02
CA PHE A 25 -12.19 -14.97 -4.21
C PHE A 25 -11.40 -16.25 -4.53
N SER A 26 -10.37 -16.14 -5.36
CA SER A 26 -9.53 -17.26 -5.82
C SER A 26 -8.16 -17.27 -5.14
N LEU A 27 -7.39 -18.36 -5.31
CA LEU A 27 -5.99 -18.42 -4.85
C LEU A 27 -5.14 -17.28 -5.44
N THR A 28 -5.40 -16.89 -6.69
CA THR A 28 -4.72 -15.75 -7.32
C THR A 28 -5.05 -14.44 -6.62
N ALA A 29 -6.31 -14.24 -6.23
CA ALA A 29 -6.73 -13.05 -5.47
C ALA A 29 -6.10 -13.02 -4.07
N LEU A 30 -5.96 -14.18 -3.42
CA LEU A 30 -5.29 -14.30 -2.13
C LEU A 30 -3.80 -13.95 -2.22
N ILE A 31 -3.09 -14.43 -3.25
CA ILE A 31 -1.69 -14.06 -3.50
C ILE A 31 -1.55 -12.55 -3.72
N GLY A 32 -2.45 -11.96 -4.51
CA GLY A 32 -2.50 -10.50 -4.73
C GLY A 32 -2.72 -9.72 -3.44
N LEU A 33 -3.65 -10.19 -2.59
CA LEU A 33 -3.91 -9.59 -1.28
C LEU A 33 -2.66 -9.63 -0.38
N LEU A 34 -1.97 -10.78 -0.31
CA LEU A 34 -0.75 -10.92 0.48
C LEU A 34 0.36 -9.97 0.01
N MET A 35 0.57 -9.87 -1.31
CA MET A 35 1.51 -8.93 -1.91
C MET A 35 1.16 -7.48 -1.55
N LEU A 36 -0.11 -7.09 -1.69
CA LEU A 36 -0.59 -5.75 -1.39
C LEU A 36 -0.38 -5.41 0.09
N VAL A 37 -0.73 -6.33 1.00
CA VAL A 37 -0.50 -6.16 2.44
C VAL A 37 0.98 -5.96 2.73
N GLY A 38 1.87 -6.76 2.13
CA GLY A 38 3.32 -6.62 2.30
C GLY A 38 3.86 -5.26 1.88
N ILE A 39 3.42 -4.76 0.71
CA ILE A 39 3.80 -3.43 0.20
C ILE A 39 3.33 -2.33 1.14
N VAL A 40 2.05 -2.36 1.53
CA VAL A 40 1.43 -1.34 2.38
C VAL A 40 2.05 -1.33 3.77
N VAL A 41 2.28 -2.50 4.37
CA VAL A 41 2.92 -2.62 5.68
C VAL A 41 4.37 -2.12 5.64
N LYS A 42 5.17 -2.53 4.65
CA LYS A 42 6.55 -2.05 4.49
C LYS A 42 6.62 -0.52 4.35
N ASN A 43 5.73 0.04 3.54
CA ASN A 43 5.62 1.48 3.34
C ASN A 43 5.20 2.22 4.62
N GLY A 44 4.26 1.65 5.39
CA GLY A 44 3.84 2.18 6.69
C GLY A 44 4.95 2.12 7.75
N ILE A 45 5.69 1.01 7.84
CA ILE A 45 6.84 0.85 8.75
C ILE A 45 7.89 1.94 8.45
N LEU A 46 8.29 2.10 7.19
CA LEU A 46 9.30 3.09 6.78
C LEU A 46 8.89 4.54 7.10
N LEU A 47 7.59 4.87 7.00
CA LEU A 47 7.08 6.19 7.36
C LEU A 47 7.10 6.43 8.88
N VAL A 48 6.61 5.46 9.66
CA VAL A 48 6.58 5.56 11.12
C VAL A 48 7.99 5.59 11.70
N ASP A 49 8.88 4.76 11.17
CA ASP A 49 10.28 4.70 11.58
C ASP A 49 11.01 6.03 11.30
N TYR A 50 10.79 6.63 10.13
CA TYR A 50 11.35 7.95 9.80
C TYR A 50 10.77 9.05 10.70
N THR A 51 9.48 9.01 10.98
CA THR A 51 8.82 9.95 11.90
C THR A 51 9.39 9.82 13.32
N ASN A 52 9.58 8.59 13.81
CA ASN A 52 10.18 8.33 15.12
C ASN A 52 11.66 8.76 15.16
N THR A 53 12.40 8.58 14.07
CA THR A 53 13.78 9.06 13.95
C THR A 53 13.85 10.57 14.04
N LEU A 54 12.96 11.30 13.35
CA LEU A 54 12.86 12.76 13.45
C LEU A 54 12.48 13.21 14.86
N ARG A 55 11.56 12.52 15.53
CA ARG A 55 11.22 12.79 16.94
C ARG A 55 12.40 12.57 17.89
N ARG A 56 13.21 11.53 17.67
CA ARG A 56 14.45 11.28 18.45
C ARG A 56 15.51 12.36 18.24
N ARG A 57 15.48 13.05 17.09
CA ARG A 57 16.34 14.21 16.80
C ARG A 57 15.84 15.53 17.42
N GLY A 58 14.78 15.48 18.25
CA GLY A 58 14.24 16.63 18.95
C GLY A 58 13.12 17.38 18.21
N ILE A 59 12.69 16.90 17.04
CA ILE A 59 11.64 17.55 16.25
C ILE A 59 10.27 17.25 16.87
N GLY A 60 9.42 18.27 16.99
CA GLY A 60 8.06 18.14 17.53
C GLY A 60 7.20 17.15 16.72
N ARG A 61 6.22 16.48 17.36
CA ARG A 61 5.42 15.42 16.71
C ARG A 61 4.78 15.86 15.39
N ASN A 62 4.16 17.05 15.37
CA ASN A 62 3.49 17.56 14.17
C ASN A 62 4.49 17.87 13.05
N GLU A 63 5.61 18.49 13.39
CA GLU A 63 6.65 18.88 12.43
C GLU A 63 7.38 17.66 11.86
N ALA A 64 7.60 16.63 12.69
CA ALA A 64 8.14 15.35 12.27
C ALA A 64 7.22 14.63 11.27
N VAL A 65 5.89 14.65 11.48
CA VAL A 65 4.92 14.08 10.53
C VAL A 65 4.88 14.90 9.24
N LEU A 66 4.80 16.23 9.33
CA LEU A 66 4.80 17.14 8.17
C LEU A 66 6.04 16.97 7.29
N THR A 67 7.19 16.64 7.88
CA THR A 67 8.45 16.39 7.17
C THR A 67 8.52 14.95 6.63
N ALA A 68 8.06 13.97 7.41
CA ALA A 68 8.11 12.56 7.04
C ALA A 68 7.13 12.19 5.91
N SER A 69 5.93 12.76 5.94
CA SER A 69 4.85 12.46 5.00
C SER A 69 5.26 12.67 3.54
N PRO A 70 5.68 13.87 3.07
CA PRO A 70 5.98 14.09 1.64
C PRO A 70 7.20 13.29 1.15
N THR A 71 8.21 13.10 2.01
CA THR A 71 9.44 12.37 1.70
C THR A 71 9.17 10.90 1.38
N ARG A 72 8.15 10.31 2.01
CA ARG A 72 7.74 8.92 1.79
C ARG A 72 6.56 8.79 0.84
N LEU A 73 5.69 9.80 0.74
CA LEU A 73 4.52 9.77 -0.12
C LEU A 73 4.90 9.55 -1.60
N ARG A 74 5.96 10.21 -2.08
CA ARG A 74 6.49 10.00 -3.44
C ARG A 74 6.85 8.52 -3.69
N PRO A 75 7.70 7.87 -2.87
CA PRO A 75 7.96 6.44 -2.96
C PRO A 75 6.72 5.54 -2.85
N ILE A 76 5.79 5.85 -1.95
CA ILE A 76 4.56 5.06 -1.75
C ILE A 76 3.70 5.10 -3.01
N LEU A 77 3.49 6.29 -3.58
CA LEU A 77 2.75 6.45 -4.83
C LEU A 77 3.46 5.75 -5.99
N MET A 78 4.78 5.88 -6.12
CA MET A 78 5.55 5.20 -7.17
C MET A 78 5.36 3.68 -7.13
N THR A 79 5.48 3.06 -5.95
CA THR A 79 5.33 1.60 -5.80
C THR A 79 3.89 1.14 -6.02
N ALA A 80 2.90 1.89 -5.51
CA ALA A 80 1.49 1.59 -5.73
C ALA A 80 1.11 1.70 -7.21
N SER A 81 1.50 2.79 -7.88
CA SER A 81 1.25 2.99 -9.30
C SER A 81 1.93 1.92 -10.16
N ALA A 82 3.17 1.54 -9.85
CA ALA A 82 3.86 0.47 -10.57
C ALA A 82 3.15 -0.88 -10.43
N ALA A 83 2.69 -1.25 -9.23
CA ALA A 83 1.94 -2.47 -9.00
C ALA A 83 0.60 -2.48 -9.75
N VAL A 84 -0.15 -1.36 -9.68
CA VAL A 84 -1.42 -1.22 -10.40
C VAL A 84 -1.21 -1.31 -11.90
N LEU A 85 -0.29 -0.53 -12.47
CA LEU A 85 -0.02 -0.51 -13.91
C LEU A 85 0.53 -1.85 -14.43
N GLY A 86 1.39 -2.52 -13.66
CA GLY A 86 1.95 -3.82 -14.02
C GLY A 86 0.91 -4.95 -14.02
N MET A 87 -0.06 -4.89 -13.11
CA MET A 87 -1.14 -5.89 -13.04
C MET A 87 -2.35 -5.53 -13.90
N LEU A 88 -2.48 -4.27 -14.32
CA LEU A 88 -3.59 -3.77 -15.15
C LEU A 88 -3.84 -4.61 -16.42
N PRO A 89 -2.84 -4.93 -17.28
CA PRO A 89 -3.05 -5.73 -18.49
C PRO A 89 -3.50 -7.17 -18.20
N ILE A 90 -3.02 -7.75 -17.10
CA ILE A 90 -3.40 -9.10 -16.65
C ILE A 90 -4.85 -9.09 -16.13
N ALA A 91 -5.21 -8.04 -15.39
CA ALA A 91 -6.56 -7.87 -14.84
C ALA A 91 -7.63 -7.74 -15.94
N ILE A 92 -7.37 -6.91 -16.96
CA ILE A 92 -8.28 -6.70 -18.10
C ILE A 92 -8.23 -7.82 -19.16
N GLY A 93 -7.39 -8.84 -18.98
CA GLY A 93 -7.34 -9.99 -19.87
C GLY A 93 -6.67 -9.73 -21.23
N LEU A 94 -5.92 -8.63 -21.35
CA LEU A 94 -5.10 -8.30 -22.53
C LEU A 94 -3.90 -9.26 -22.73
N GLY A 95 -3.73 -10.23 -21.82
CA GLY A 95 -2.74 -11.31 -21.89
C GLY A 95 -3.25 -12.64 -22.47
N LYS A 96 -4.40 -12.67 -23.17
CA LYS A 96 -4.73 -13.80 -24.06
C LYS A 96 -3.90 -13.67 -25.34
N VAL A 97 -2.65 -14.13 -25.29
CA VAL A 97 -1.84 -14.47 -26.47
C VAL A 97 -1.63 -15.97 -26.45
#